data_AF-A0A1H9BYV2-F1
#
_entry.id   AF-A0A1H9BYV2-F1
#
_cell.length_a   1.000
_cell.length_b   1.000
_cell.length_c   1.000
_cell.angle_alpha   90.00
_cell.angle_beta   90.00
_cell.angle_gamma   90.00
#
_symmetry.space_group_name_H-M   'P 1'
#
loop_
_entity.id
_entity.type
_entity.pdbx_description
1 polymer ?
#
loop_
_entity_poly.entity_id
_entity_poly.type
_entity_poly.pdbx_seq_one_letter_code
_entity_poly.pdbx_strand_id
1 'polypeptide(L)'
;MPPTGLNSGEDLRARKLPKAGTGYDRAEVDAFIARAAANLDGRGSMTSTEIRNTRFSTTSGLLGKGYQVQAVDTLLDDLEQELRFRGR
;
A
#
# COMPACT_ATOMS: atom_id res chain seq x y z
N MET A 1 10.66 -6.09 -16.31
CA MET A 1 9.68 -5.10 -15.81
C MET A 1 10.49 -4.07 -15.03
N PRO A 2 10.31 -2.76 -15.25
CA PRO A 2 11.06 -1.74 -14.51
C PRO A 2 10.72 -1.81 -13.02
N PRO A 3 11.65 -1.46 -12.11
CA PRO A 3 11.33 -1.31 -10.70
C PRO A 3 10.25 -0.25 -10.61
N THR A 4 9.16 -0.62 -9.96
CA THR A 4 8.12 0.30 -9.55
C THR A 4 8.83 1.33 -8.68
N GLY A 5 8.62 2.63 -8.91
CA GLY A 5 9.45 3.69 -8.32
C GLY A 5 9.43 3.79 -6.79
N LEU A 6 8.92 2.78 -6.08
CA LEU A 6 8.80 2.63 -4.63
C LEU A 6 10.10 2.13 -4.00
N ASN A 7 11.22 2.79 -4.28
CA ASN A 7 12.53 2.35 -3.79
C ASN A 7 12.71 2.60 -2.27
N SER A 8 11.94 3.51 -1.68
CA SER A 8 12.06 3.88 -0.26
C SER A 8 10.69 4.09 0.39
N GLY A 9 10.66 4.11 1.73
CA GLY A 9 9.44 4.44 2.46
C GLY A 9 8.94 5.87 2.19
N GLU A 10 9.84 6.78 1.81
CA GLU A 10 9.48 8.12 1.37
C GLU A 10 8.74 8.14 0.03
N ASP A 11 9.17 7.35 -0.96
CA ASP A 11 8.48 7.19 -2.24
C ASP A 11 7.05 6.65 -2.04
N LEU A 12 6.91 5.70 -1.13
CA LEU A 12 5.61 5.13 -0.77
C LEU A 12 4.69 6.18 -0.14
N ARG A 13 5.22 7.02 0.76
CA ARG A 13 4.47 8.13 1.39
C ARG A 13 4.15 9.26 0.41
N ALA A 14 5.02 9.49 -0.57
CA ALA A 14 4.80 10.47 -1.64
C ALA A 14 3.69 10.02 -2.61
N ARG A 15 3.37 8.72 -2.66
CA ARG A 15 2.31 8.16 -3.50
C ARG A 15 0.95 8.70 -3.08
N LYS A 16 0.33 9.49 -3.95
CA LYS A 16 -1.02 10.01 -3.71
C LYS A 16 -2.08 8.99 -4.11
N LEU A 17 -2.78 8.46 -3.11
CA LEU A 17 -3.96 7.62 -3.34
C LEU A 17 -5.22 8.49 -3.53
N PRO A 18 -5.94 8.35 -4.66
CA PRO A 18 -7.21 9.03 -4.86
C PRO A 18 -8.26 8.56 -3.84
N LYS A 19 -8.97 9.54 -3.32
CA LYS A 19 -10.03 9.40 -2.32
C LYS A 19 -11.35 9.05 -3.01
N ALA A 20 -12.07 8.07 -2.49
CA ALA A 20 -13.37 7.63 -3.00
C ALA A 20 -14.48 7.75 -1.95
N GLY A 21 -15.71 7.88 -2.44
CA GLY A 21 -16.93 7.77 -1.63
C GLY A 21 -17.07 6.38 -0.99
N THR A 22 -16.64 5.35 -1.72
CA THR A 22 -16.71 3.94 -1.35
C THR A 22 -15.39 3.28 -1.73
N GLY A 23 -14.80 2.51 -0.81
CA GLY A 23 -13.56 1.78 -1.08
C GLY A 23 -12.88 1.35 0.21
N TYR A 24 -11.57 1.16 0.20
CA TYR A 24 -10.85 0.68 1.39
C TYR A 24 -10.76 1.74 2.47
N ASP A 25 -10.82 1.33 3.74
CA ASP A 25 -10.69 2.24 4.86
C ASP A 25 -9.35 2.98 4.83
N ARG A 26 -9.40 4.31 4.90
CA ARG A 26 -8.19 5.14 4.82
C ARG A 26 -7.24 4.90 5.98
N ALA A 27 -7.76 4.67 7.19
CA ALA A 27 -6.92 4.50 8.36
C ALA A 27 -6.17 3.17 8.30
N GLU A 28 -6.83 2.09 7.85
CA GLU A 28 -6.15 0.80 7.63
C GLU A 28 -5.06 0.89 6.55
N VAL A 29 -5.38 1.54 5.43
CA VAL A 29 -4.42 1.71 4.32
C VAL A 29 -3.24 2.60 4.74
N ASP A 30 -3.49 3.69 5.47
CA ASP A 30 -2.42 4.59 5.94
C ASP A 30 -1.49 3.89 6.95
N ALA A 31 -2.07 3.13 7.90
CA ALA A 31 -1.30 2.32 8.84
C ALA A 31 -0.44 1.27 8.12
N PHE A 32 -0.99 0.62 7.09
CA PHE A 32 -0.25 -0.32 6.25
C PHE A 32 0.88 0.37 5.48
N ILE A 33 0.62 1.53 4.87
CA ILE A 33 1.64 2.34 4.18
C ILE A 33 2.77 2.71 5.15
N ALA A 34 2.46 3.12 6.37
CA ALA A 34 3.48 3.45 7.36
C ALA A 34 4.36 2.23 7.71
N ARG A 35 3.76 1.04 7.84
CA ARG A 35 4.48 -0.22 8.10
C ARG A 35 5.31 -0.67 6.90
N ALA A 36 4.75 -0.60 5.70
CA ALA A 36 5.42 -0.91 4.45
C ALA A 36 6.60 0.05 4.19
N ALA A 37 6.43 1.34 4.49
CA ALA A 37 7.49 2.33 4.42
C ALA A 37 8.64 2.00 5.36
N ALA A 38 8.34 1.66 6.62
CA ALA A 38 9.37 1.22 7.57
C ALA A 38 10.10 -0.05 7.08
N ASN A 39 9.40 -0.95 6.39
CA ASN A 39 10.00 -2.14 5.79
C ASN A 39 10.95 -1.80 4.63
N LEU A 40 10.57 -0.87 3.76
CA LEU A 40 11.42 -0.38 2.67
C LEU A 40 12.68 0.34 3.20
N ASP A 41 12.56 1.06 4.32
CA ASP A 41 13.67 1.64 5.08
C ASP A 41 14.56 0.60 5.82
N GLY A 42 14.27 -0.70 5.66
CA GLY A 42 15.02 -1.78 6.32
C GLY A 42 14.75 -1.93 7.81
N ARG A 43 13.73 -1.23 8.34
CA ARG A 43 13.31 -1.27 9.76
C ARG A 43 12.13 -2.23 10.00
N GLY A 44 11.75 -3.02 9.00
CA GLY A 44 10.65 -3.98 9.07
C GLY A 44 11.00 -5.35 8.48
N SER A 45 10.08 -6.29 8.67
CA SER A 45 10.18 -7.68 8.21
C SER A 45 8.98 -8.10 7.33
N MET A 46 8.36 -7.14 6.64
CA MET A 46 7.22 -7.42 5.76
C MET A 46 7.73 -8.09 4.48
N THR A 47 7.05 -9.15 4.04
CA THR A 47 7.38 -9.91 2.84
C THR A 47 6.36 -9.64 1.73
N SER A 48 6.73 -9.94 0.49
CA SER A 48 5.81 -9.88 -0.65
C SER A 48 4.52 -10.71 -0.41
N THR A 49 4.66 -11.88 0.21
CA THR A 49 3.52 -12.76 0.58
C THR A 49 2.58 -12.11 1.60
N GLU A 50 3.12 -11.42 2.61
CA GLU A 50 2.29 -10.71 3.61
C GLU A 50 1.45 -9.59 2.96
N ILE A 51 2.04 -8.85 2.01
CA ILE A 51 1.32 -7.81 1.24
C ILE A 51 0.14 -8.42 0.51
N ARG A 52 0.37 -9.51 -0.22
CA ARG A 52 -0.67 -10.20 -1.00
C ARG A 52 -1.79 -10.79 -0.15
N ASN A 53 -1.47 -11.22 1.08
CA ASN A 53 -2.47 -11.74 2.02
C ASN A 53 -3.16 -10.64 2.82
N THR A 54 -2.67 -9.39 2.76
CA THR A 54 -3.29 -8.26 3.45
C THR A 54 -4.67 -8.00 2.87
N ARG A 55 -5.66 -7.87 3.75
CA ARG A 55 -7.04 -7.52 3.39
C ARG A 55 -7.45 -6.29 4.17
N PHE A 56 -7.88 -5.27 3.44
CA PHE A 56 -8.42 -4.04 4.01
C PHE A 56 -9.94 -4.14 4.10
N SER A 57 -10.53 -3.55 5.14
CA SER A 57 -11.97 -3.43 5.24
C SER A 57 -12.46 -2.41 4.22
N THR A 58 -13.60 -2.69 3.60
CA THR A 58 -14.26 -1.74 2.72
C THR A 58 -15.21 -0.87 3.54
N THR A 59 -15.05 0.44 3.41
CA THR A 59 -15.95 1.43 3.99
C THR A 59 -16.83 2.01 2.89
N SER A 60 -18.14 2.01 3.13
CA SER A 60 -19.12 2.68 2.29
C SER A 60 -19.93 3.59 3.20
N GLY A 61 -19.77 4.90 3.05
CA GLY A 61 -20.46 5.86 3.90
C GLY A 61 -20.58 7.21 3.21
N LEU A 62 -21.67 7.93 3.52
CA LEU A 62 -21.97 9.26 2.97
C LEU A 62 -20.82 10.28 3.15
N LEU A 63 -19.92 10.07 4.11
CA LEU A 63 -18.77 10.95 4.37
C LEU A 63 -17.54 10.66 3.48
N GLY A 64 -17.60 9.69 2.57
CA GLY A 64 -16.55 9.42 1.58
C GLY A 64 -15.17 9.29 2.19
N LYS A 65 -15.03 8.36 3.15
CA LYS A 65 -13.79 8.15 3.92
C LYS A 65 -12.92 7.02 3.38
N GLY A 66 -13.22 6.48 2.20
CA GLY A 66 -12.44 5.40 1.59
C GLY A 66 -11.35 5.88 0.62
N TYR A 67 -10.35 5.04 0.37
CA TYR A 67 -9.48 5.13 -0.81
C TYR A 67 -10.09 4.33 -1.96
N GLN A 68 -9.85 4.77 -3.20
CA GLN A 68 -10.22 3.99 -4.39
C GLN A 68 -9.57 2.60 -4.32
N VAL A 69 -10.38 1.54 -4.41
CA VAL A 69 -9.94 0.14 -4.40
C VAL A 69 -8.82 -0.07 -5.42
N GLN A 70 -9.07 0.29 -6.69
CA GLN A 70 -8.10 0.14 -7.78
C GLN A 70 -6.74 0.81 -7.51
N ALA A 71 -6.73 1.97 -6.84
CA ALA A 71 -5.49 2.67 -6.56
C ALA A 71 -4.69 2.01 -5.43
N VAL A 72 -5.39 1.47 -4.42
CA VAL A 72 -4.76 0.67 -3.37
C VAL A 72 -4.26 -0.65 -3.94
N ASP A 73 -5.04 -1.35 -4.76
CA ASP A 73 -4.60 -2.59 -5.43
C ASP A 73 -3.34 -2.37 -6.28
N THR A 74 -3.30 -1.29 -7.06
CA THR A 74 -2.11 -0.93 -7.85
C THR A 74 -0.90 -0.67 -6.94
N LEU A 75 -1.11 0.02 -5.82
CA LEU A 75 -0.06 0.25 -4.84
C LEU A 75 0.45 -1.07 -4.25
N LEU A 76 -0.44 -2.01 -3.91
CA LEU A 76 -0.05 -3.32 -3.36
C LEU A 76 0.74 -4.15 -4.38
N ASP A 77 0.34 -4.12 -5.66
CA ASP A 77 1.05 -4.79 -6.75
C ASP A 77 2.46 -4.20 -6.94
N ASP A 78 2.56 -2.86 -6.98
CA ASP A 78 3.84 -2.16 -7.06
C ASP A 78 4.78 -2.58 -5.90
N LEU A 79 4.24 -2.71 -4.68
CA LEU A 79 4.95 -3.04 -3.45
C LEU A 79 5.34 -4.53 -3.37
N GLU A 80 4.45 -5.43 -3.78
CA GLU A 80 4.72 -6.88 -3.89
C GLU A 80 5.89 -7.11 -4.85
N GLN A 81 5.83 -6.49 -6.03
CA GLN A 81 6.85 -6.62 -7.06
C GLN A 81 8.21 -6.13 -6.56
N GLU A 82 8.25 -5.00 -5.86
CA GLU A 82 9.49 -4.44 -5.35
C GLU A 82 10.11 -5.31 -4.24
N LEU A 83 9.32 -5.80 -3.28
CA LEU A 83 9.84 -6.72 -2.26
C LEU A 83 10.34 -8.03 -2.88
N ARG A 84 9.62 -8.56 -3.85
CA ARG A 84 10.01 -9.76 -4.57
C ARG A 84 11.32 -9.56 -5.33
N PHE A 85 11.50 -8.42 -5.98
CA PHE A 85 12.74 -8.06 -6.66
C PHE A 85 13.93 -7.97 -5.68
N ARG A 86 13.68 -7.47 -4.46
CA ARG A 86 14.67 -7.40 -3.37
C ARG A 86 14.96 -8.75 -2.70
N GLY A 87 14.30 -9.84 -3.13
CA GLY A 87 14.47 -11.17 -2.55
C GLY A 87 13.84 -11.33 -1.17
N ARG A 88 12.77 -10.57 -0.87
CA ARG A 88 12.01 -10.62 0.39
C ARG A 88 10.55 -11.07 0.23
#